data_AF-A0A6C1NNM3-F1
#
_entry.id   AF-A0A6C1NNM3-F1
#
_cell.length_a   1.000
_cell.length_b   1.000
_cell.length_c   1.000
_cell.angle_alpha   90.00
_cell.angle_beta   90.00
_cell.angle_gamma   90.00
#
_symmetry.space_group_name_H-M   'P 1'
#
loop_
_entity.id
_entity.type
_entity.pdbx_description
1 polymer ?
#
loop_
_entity_poly.entity_id
_entity_poly.type
_entity_poly.pdbx_seq_one_letter_code
_entity_poly.pdbx_strand_id
1 'polypeptide(L)'
;MKPSRLIPTSLLFAVLFAVPVLAQEPPRSGDQPILGSAAMDDALANHESQVDRNRAELARILAHPQVRELARDRGVDMSRVETGAAGLTDEQMEEVAPLVAKVAPLIEQRMGSVTVSVAAIIIILLILILVT
;
A
#
# COMPACT_ATOMS: atom_id res chain seq x y z
N MET A 1 24.49 59.03 19.86
CA MET A 1 24.08 57.70 20.37
C MET A 1 22.56 57.70 20.47
N LYS A 2 21.88 56.88 19.66
CA LYS A 2 20.42 56.85 19.50
C LYS A 2 19.98 55.38 19.52
N PRO A 3 19.17 54.92 20.48
CA PRO A 3 18.81 53.51 20.57
C PRO A 3 17.66 53.19 19.60
N SER A 4 17.94 52.33 18.62
CA SER A 4 16.93 51.76 17.74
C SER A 4 16.23 50.60 18.45
N ARG A 5 14.90 50.68 18.55
CA ARG A 5 14.03 49.67 19.18
C ARG A 5 13.83 48.51 18.20
N LEU A 6 14.25 47.32 18.59
CA LEU A 6 13.92 46.05 17.93
C LEU A 6 12.45 45.74 18.21
N ILE A 7 11.62 45.83 17.18
CA ILE A 7 10.23 45.35 17.18
C ILE A 7 10.24 43.98 16.49
N PRO A 8 9.68 42.92 17.11
CA PRO A 8 9.88 41.54 16.70
C PRO A 8 9.09 41.15 15.44
N THR A 9 9.78 40.44 14.56
CA THR A 9 9.40 39.87 13.25
C THR A 9 8.33 38.76 13.30
N SER A 10 7.49 38.69 14.33
CA SER A 10 6.48 37.61 14.49
C SER A 10 5.08 37.93 13.98
N LEU A 11 4.80 39.14 13.47
CA LEU A 11 3.43 39.55 13.11
C LEU A 11 3.09 39.42 11.61
N LEU A 12 3.98 38.91 10.76
CA LEU A 12 3.76 38.92 9.30
C LEU A 12 3.23 37.60 8.72
N PHE A 13 3.09 36.53 9.51
CA PHE A 13 2.73 35.20 8.99
C PHE A 13 1.26 34.79 9.21
N ALA A 14 0.42 35.65 9.79
CA ALA A 14 -0.95 35.31 10.17
C ALA A 14 -2.05 35.65 9.13
N VAL A 15 -1.68 36.13 7.93
CA VAL A 15 -2.66 36.64 6.92
C VAL A 15 -2.84 35.68 5.72
N LEU A 16 -2.30 34.46 5.78
CA LEU A 16 -2.37 33.49 4.67
C LEU A 16 -3.40 32.36 4.85
N PHE A 17 -4.18 32.36 5.93
CA PHE A 17 -5.23 31.36 6.19
C PHE A 17 -6.54 32.05 6.55
N ALA A 18 -7.43 32.26 5.57
CA ALA A 18 -8.90 32.14 5.72
C ALA A 18 -9.64 32.78 4.53
N VAL A 19 -9.54 32.20 3.34
CA VAL A 19 -10.55 32.41 2.30
C VAL A 19 -10.85 31.08 1.62
N PRO A 20 -11.95 30.38 1.97
CA PRO A 20 -12.68 29.59 1.01
C PRO A 20 -13.87 30.43 0.57
N VAL A 21 -13.72 31.14 -0.55
CA VAL A 21 -14.86 31.71 -1.27
C VAL A 21 -15.70 30.53 -1.74
N LEU A 22 -16.85 30.40 -1.09
CA LEU A 22 -18.01 29.63 -1.45
C LEU A 22 -18.53 30.12 -2.82
N ALA A 23 -17.96 29.60 -3.90
CA ALA A 23 -18.47 29.81 -5.25
C ALA A 23 -18.05 28.66 -6.16
N GLN A 24 -18.67 27.50 -6.00
CA GLN A 24 -18.73 26.50 -7.06
C GLN A 24 -20.21 26.15 -7.30
N GLU A 25 -20.56 26.23 -8.58
CA GLU A 25 -21.86 26.34 -9.25
C GLU A 25 -23.01 25.41 -8.80
N PRO A 26 -24.27 25.80 -9.11
CA PRO A 26 -25.43 24.93 -8.94
C PRO A 26 -25.35 23.67 -9.81
N PRO A 27 -25.94 22.54 -9.37
CA PRO A 27 -25.95 21.31 -10.14
C PRO A 27 -26.75 21.48 -11.42
N ARG A 28 -26.08 21.35 -12.57
CA ARG A 28 -26.72 21.16 -13.87
C ARG A 28 -27.40 19.79 -13.86
N SER A 29 -28.72 19.78 -13.80
CA SER A 29 -29.54 18.62 -14.16
C SER A 29 -29.48 18.43 -15.68
N GLY A 30 -28.90 17.33 -16.16
CA GLY A 30 -28.92 16.95 -17.57
C GLY A 30 -27.84 15.92 -17.87
N ASP A 31 -28.26 14.73 -18.31
CA ASP A 31 -27.47 13.51 -18.51
C ASP A 31 -26.90 12.89 -17.23
N GLN A 32 -27.70 12.02 -16.58
CA GLN A 32 -27.10 10.86 -15.95
C GLN A 32 -26.63 9.96 -17.09
N PRO A 33 -25.32 9.82 -17.35
CA PRO A 33 -24.87 8.73 -18.19
C PRO A 33 -25.39 7.46 -17.54
N ILE A 34 -25.70 6.46 -18.33
CA ILE A 34 -25.87 5.09 -17.84
C ILE A 34 -24.52 4.69 -17.22
N LEU A 35 -24.28 5.07 -15.97
CA LEU A 35 -23.09 4.78 -15.17
C LEU A 35 -23.07 3.30 -14.74
N GLY A 36 -23.97 2.47 -15.28
CA GLY A 36 -24.31 1.16 -14.75
C GLY A 36 -23.53 -0.02 -15.32
N SER A 37 -22.83 0.12 -16.45
CA SER A 37 -22.05 -0.98 -17.05
C SER A 37 -20.60 -0.59 -17.25
N ALA A 38 -20.32 0.46 -18.02
CA ALA A 38 -18.93 0.85 -18.32
C ALA A 38 -18.09 1.17 -17.07
N ALA A 39 -18.69 1.83 -16.06
CA ALA A 39 -17.99 2.11 -14.81
C ALA A 39 -17.77 0.85 -13.94
N MET A 40 -18.65 -0.16 -14.06
CA MET A 40 -18.46 -1.45 -13.40
C MET A 40 -17.39 -2.27 -14.13
N ASP A 41 -17.43 -2.31 -15.46
CA ASP A 41 -16.43 -2.98 -16.29
C ASP A 41 -15.03 -2.39 -16.05
N ASP A 42 -14.92 -1.05 -15.98
CA ASP A 42 -13.67 -0.37 -15.62
C ASP A 42 -13.23 -0.68 -14.18
N ALA A 43 -14.16 -0.76 -13.23
CA ALA A 43 -13.84 -1.12 -11.85
C ALA A 43 -13.34 -2.56 -11.73
N LEU A 44 -13.97 -3.50 -12.44
CA LEU A 44 -13.56 -4.91 -12.50
C LEU A 44 -12.18 -5.05 -13.15
N ALA A 45 -11.96 -4.39 -14.29
CA ALA A 45 -10.67 -4.42 -14.98
C ALA A 45 -9.54 -3.85 -14.11
N ASN A 46 -9.82 -2.77 -13.38
CA ASN A 46 -8.86 -2.20 -12.43
C ASN A 46 -8.59 -3.12 -11.23
N HIS A 47 -9.62 -3.81 -10.74
CA HIS A 47 -9.49 -4.76 -9.63
C HIS A 47 -8.62 -5.96 -10.03
N GLU A 48 -8.90 -6.60 -11.17
CA GLU A 48 -8.10 -7.71 -11.71
C GLU A 48 -6.63 -7.30 -11.88
N SER A 49 -6.41 -6.12 -12.48
CA SER A 49 -5.07 -5.52 -12.61
C SER A 49 -4.36 -5.26 -11.27
N GLN A 50 -5.12 -4.98 -10.20
CA GLN A 50 -4.54 -4.77 -8.87
C GLN A 50 -4.20 -6.10 -8.19
N VAL A 51 -5.07 -7.09 -8.29
CA VAL A 51 -4.82 -8.45 -7.76
C VAL A 51 -3.59 -9.07 -8.43
N ASP A 52 -3.48 -8.97 -9.76
CA ASP A 52 -2.32 -9.48 -10.51
C ASP A 52 -1.00 -8.82 -10.09
N ARG A 53 -1.02 -7.50 -9.88
CA ARG A 53 0.15 -6.78 -9.36
C ARG A 53 0.54 -7.27 -7.97
N ASN A 54 -0.43 -7.49 -7.09
CA ASN A 54 -0.18 -8.00 -5.75
C ASN A 54 0.39 -9.42 -5.77
N ARG A 55 -0.13 -10.31 -6.64
CA ARG A 55 0.44 -11.66 -6.84
C ARG A 55 1.89 -11.60 -7.32
N ALA A 56 2.19 -10.72 -8.28
CA ALA A 56 3.55 -10.55 -8.78
C ALA A 56 4.51 -9.99 -7.72
N GLU A 57 4.07 -9.03 -6.91
CA GLU A 57 4.86 -8.51 -5.78
C GLU A 57 5.09 -9.58 -4.72
N LEU A 58 4.06 -10.34 -4.36
CA LEU A 58 4.18 -11.44 -3.41
C LEU A 58 5.22 -12.45 -3.89
N ALA A 59 5.18 -12.86 -5.16
CA ALA A 59 6.17 -13.76 -5.74
C ALA A 59 7.60 -13.20 -5.64
N ARG A 60 7.79 -11.88 -5.86
CA ARG A 60 9.10 -11.23 -5.67
C ARG A 60 9.57 -11.25 -4.22
N ILE A 61 8.67 -11.01 -3.27
CA ILE A 61 8.97 -11.07 -1.83
C ILE A 61 9.43 -12.48 -1.45
N LEU A 62 8.68 -13.51 -1.85
CA LEU A 62 9.00 -14.90 -1.52
C LEU A 62 10.30 -15.37 -2.20
N ALA A 63 10.61 -14.87 -3.39
CA ALA A 63 11.87 -15.14 -4.08
C ALA A 63 13.08 -14.43 -3.45
N HIS A 64 12.87 -13.47 -2.54
CA HIS A 64 13.95 -12.66 -2.00
C HIS A 64 14.90 -13.49 -1.10
N PRO A 65 16.24 -13.43 -1.27
CA PRO A 65 17.17 -14.28 -0.53
C PRO A 65 17.05 -14.20 0.99
N GLN A 66 16.79 -13.02 1.54
CA GLN A 66 16.62 -12.85 2.99
C GLN A 66 15.37 -13.56 3.51
N VAL A 67 14.29 -13.58 2.73
CA VAL A 67 13.05 -14.27 3.08
C VAL A 67 13.25 -15.78 3.06
N ARG A 68 13.97 -16.29 2.05
CA ARG A 68 14.28 -17.72 1.92
C ARG A 68 15.22 -18.21 3.01
N GLU A 69 16.24 -17.41 3.35
CA GLU A 69 17.17 -17.76 4.43
C GLU A 69 16.44 -17.76 5.78
N LEU A 70 15.60 -16.77 6.04
CA LEU A 70 14.80 -16.71 7.25
C LEU A 70 13.79 -17.88 7.35
N ALA A 71 13.15 -18.24 6.24
CA ALA A 71 12.27 -19.41 6.20
C ALA A 71 13.05 -20.69 6.54
N ARG A 72 14.25 -20.86 5.96
CA ARG A 72 15.14 -21.99 6.26
C ARG A 72 15.55 -22.03 7.73
N ASP A 73 15.96 -20.90 8.30
CA ASP A 73 16.35 -20.79 9.72
C ASP A 73 15.22 -21.17 10.67
N ARG A 74 13.97 -21.01 10.23
CA ARG A 74 12.77 -21.35 11.00
C ARG A 74 12.19 -22.71 10.65
N GLY A 75 12.84 -23.49 9.80
CA GLY A 75 12.36 -24.81 9.36
C GLY A 75 11.08 -24.74 8.52
N VAL A 76 10.80 -23.59 7.90
CA VAL A 76 9.65 -23.42 7.01
C VAL A 76 10.01 -23.93 5.61
N ASP A 77 9.17 -24.82 5.09
CA ASP A 77 9.27 -25.30 3.72
C ASP A 77 8.76 -24.23 2.74
N MET A 78 9.69 -23.52 2.08
CA MET A 78 9.34 -22.51 1.09
C MET A 78 8.56 -23.04 -0.10
N SER A 79 8.72 -24.32 -0.47
CA SER A 79 7.93 -24.89 -1.58
C SER A 79 6.45 -24.98 -1.20
N ARG A 80 6.13 -25.25 0.07
CA ARG A 80 4.75 -25.17 0.57
C ARG A 80 4.20 -23.75 0.57
N VAL A 81 5.02 -22.77 0.98
CA VAL A 81 4.62 -21.36 1.00
C VAL A 81 4.37 -20.85 -0.42
N GLU A 82 5.26 -21.15 -1.37
CA GLU A 82 5.10 -20.76 -2.78
C GLU A 82 3.86 -21.41 -3.41
N THR A 83 3.62 -22.70 -3.11
CA THR A 83 2.41 -23.40 -3.56
C THR A 83 1.15 -22.78 -2.93
N GLY A 84 1.20 -22.43 -1.65
CA GLY A 84 0.13 -21.75 -0.95
C GLY A 84 -0.17 -20.38 -1.54
N ALA A 85 0.87 -19.59 -1.80
CA ALA A 85 0.75 -18.27 -2.44
C ALA A 85 0.17 -18.35 -3.85
N ALA A 86 0.56 -19.36 -4.63
CA ALA A 86 0.02 -19.61 -5.97
C ALA A 86 -1.47 -20.03 -5.94
N GLY A 87 -1.91 -20.66 -4.84
CA GLY A 87 -3.28 -21.12 -4.64
C GLY A 87 -4.23 -20.10 -4.01
N LEU A 88 -3.76 -18.90 -3.64
CA LEU A 88 -4.61 -17.87 -3.02
C LEU A 88 -5.75 -17.46 -3.97
N THR A 89 -6.98 -17.37 -3.45
CA THR A 89 -8.09 -16.74 -4.17
C THR A 89 -7.92 -15.22 -4.22
N ASP A 90 -8.74 -14.54 -5.00
CA ASP A 90 -8.65 -13.08 -5.13
C ASP A 90 -9.02 -12.37 -3.83
N GLU A 91 -10.03 -12.87 -3.10
CA GLU A 91 -10.41 -12.37 -1.78
C GLU A 91 -9.28 -12.54 -0.76
N GLN A 92 -8.65 -13.72 -0.78
CA GLN A 92 -7.49 -14.00 0.06
C GLN A 92 -6.28 -13.12 -0.28
N MET A 93 -6.09 -12.82 -1.56
CA MET A 93 -5.05 -11.90 -2.00
C MET A 93 -5.37 -10.47 -1.56
N GLU A 94 -6.63 -10.07 -1.50
CA GLU A 94 -7.06 -8.76 -0.97
C GLU A 94 -6.73 -8.60 0.52
N GLU A 95 -6.89 -9.66 1.33
CA GLU A 95 -6.50 -9.65 2.74
C GLU A 95 -4.97 -9.51 2.94
N VAL A 96 -4.19 -10.11 2.04
CA VAL A 96 -2.72 -10.13 2.11
C VAL A 96 -2.10 -8.89 1.42
N ALA A 97 -2.80 -8.24 0.50
CA ALA A 97 -2.33 -7.09 -0.27
C ALA A 97 -1.77 -5.93 0.56
N PRO A 98 -2.39 -5.51 1.69
CA PRO A 98 -1.86 -4.43 2.53
C PRO A 98 -0.49 -4.76 3.14
N LEU A 99 -0.20 -6.05 3.34
CA LEU A 99 1.10 -6.50 3.85
C LEU A 99 2.13 -6.54 2.73
N VAL A 100 1.76 -7.06 1.57
CA VAL A 100 2.62 -7.07 0.37
C VAL A 100 3.09 -5.66 0.02
N ALA A 101 2.15 -4.70 -0.03
CA ALA A 101 2.44 -3.29 -0.31
C ALA A 101 3.32 -2.62 0.76
N LYS A 102 3.28 -3.09 2.01
CA LYS A 102 4.16 -2.61 3.09
C LYS A 102 5.56 -3.21 3.00
N VAL A 103 5.68 -4.46 2.54
CA VAL A 103 6.96 -5.20 2.54
C VAL A 103 7.77 -4.96 1.27
N ALA A 104 7.12 -4.81 0.12
CA ALA A 104 7.77 -4.51 -1.16
C ALA A 104 8.79 -3.35 -1.06
N PRO A 105 8.45 -2.15 -0.53
CA PRO A 105 9.43 -1.06 -0.42
C PRO A 105 10.53 -1.33 0.61
N LEU A 106 10.26 -2.10 1.67
CA LEU A 106 11.25 -2.42 2.70
C LEU A 106 12.36 -3.32 2.14
N ILE A 107 11.99 -4.24 1.25
CA ILE A 107 12.92 -5.12 0.55
C ILE A 107 13.76 -4.34 -0.47
N GLU A 108 13.16 -3.45 -1.25
CA GLU A 108 13.88 -2.66 -2.25
C GLU A 108 14.84 -1.65 -1.63
N GLN A 109 14.45 -1.00 -0.53
CA GLN A 109 15.24 0.05 0.11
C GLN A 109 16.37 -0.48 1.00
N ARG A 110 16.54 -1.82 1.11
CA ARG A 110 17.45 -2.47 2.08
C ARG A 110 17.31 -1.86 3.49
N MET A 111 16.09 -1.47 3.87
CA MET A 111 15.83 -1.02 5.24
C MET A 111 16.16 -2.16 6.19
N GLY A 112 16.73 -1.83 7.35
CA GLY A 112 17.46 -2.76 8.24
C GLY A 112 16.86 -4.18 8.32
N SER A 113 17.73 -5.19 8.24
CA SER A 113 17.40 -6.62 8.13
C SER A 113 16.33 -7.11 9.12
N VAL A 114 16.22 -6.47 10.29
CA VAL A 114 15.26 -6.79 11.33
C VAL A 114 13.81 -6.56 10.90
N THR A 115 13.49 -5.41 10.28
CA THR A 115 12.10 -5.08 9.90
C THR A 115 11.63 -5.95 8.73
N VAL A 116 12.51 -6.17 7.75
CA VAL A 116 12.24 -7.08 6.63
C VAL A 116 11.98 -8.50 7.14
N SER A 117 12.75 -8.95 8.13
CA SER A 117 12.58 -10.29 8.71
C SER A 117 11.21 -10.48 9.37
N VAL A 118 10.78 -9.53 10.21
CA VAL A 118 9.49 -9.64 10.89
C VAL A 118 8.34 -9.63 9.88
N ALA A 119 8.39 -8.75 8.89
CA ALA A 119 7.29 -8.63 7.93
C ALA A 119 7.20 -9.83 6.98
N ALA A 120 8.34 -10.38 6.55
CA ALA A 120 8.40 -11.62 5.79
C ALA A 120 7.83 -12.82 6.57
N ILE A 121 8.15 -12.93 7.86
CA ILE A 121 7.58 -13.96 8.74
C ILE A 121 6.06 -13.86 8.81
N ILE A 122 5.51 -12.65 8.96
CA ILE A 122 4.06 -12.45 9.03
C ILE A 122 3.39 -12.90 7.72
N ILE A 123 3.95 -12.54 6.56
CA ILE A 123 3.44 -12.98 5.26
C ILE A 123 3.46 -14.51 5.14
N ILE A 124 4.58 -15.14 5.47
CA ILE A 124 4.72 -16.60 5.44
C ILE A 124 3.69 -17.28 6.35
N LEU A 125 3.54 -16.78 7.59
CA LEU A 125 2.56 -17.30 8.55
C LEU A 125 1.14 -17.19 8.02
N LEU A 126 0.77 -16.05 7.44
CA LEU A 126 -0.57 -15.86 6.88
C LEU A 126 -0.85 -16.83 5.74
N ILE A 127 0.09 -17.01 4.82
CA ILE A 127 -0.06 -17.98 3.73
C ILE A 127 -0.27 -19.39 4.29
N LEU A 128 0.52 -19.79 5.28
CA LEU A 128 0.39 -21.12 5.90
C LEU A 128 -0.95 -21.29 6.63
N ILE A 129 -1.43 -20.25 7.30
CA ILE A 129 -2.72 -20.27 8.01
C ILE A 129 -3.90 -20.29 7.02
N LEU A 130 -3.82 -19.58 5.91
CA LEU A 130 -4.91 -19.52 4.91
C LEU A 130 -5.10 -20.84 4.15
N VAL A 131 -4.00 -21.59 3.99
CA VAL A 131 -3.97 -22.85 3.21
C VAL A 131 -4.29 -24.06 4.09
N THR A 132 -4.23 -23.93 5.41
CA THR A 132 -4.51 -24.99 6.39
C THR A 132 -5.96 -24.92 6.85
#